data_AF-A0A538PMG2-F1
#
_entry.id   AF-A0A538PMG2-F1
#
_cell.length_a   1.000
_cell.length_b   1.000
_cell.length_c   1.000
_cell.angle_alpha   90.00
_cell.angle_beta   90.00
_cell.angle_gamma   90.00
#
_symmetry.space_group_name_H-M   'P 1'
#
loop_
_entity.id
_entity.type
_entity.pdbx_description
1 polymer ?
#
loop_
_entity_poly.entity_id
_entity_poly.type
_entity_poly.pdbx_seq_one_letter_code
_entity_poly.pdbx_strand_id
1 'polypeptide(L)'
;MTRLGNKSITAGHFELLIDGHKTTAFLKQIEGGWSRANVVDDAVGADQNRIKQIATVDIDTFSLEFGLAGANDLLQWIKGSWSRKYSRRNGQITHADFDLYSTYQHEFFEALIVETTFPTLDGAAKDGGYVKCKIQPERVVTKKLPPGSPRVEGIVSPKQKMWTPSAFRFNIDGIDDMKYVNKLDSFTITQGIKKLYTGAGRFPQIEPTNIKFPNLTGTISLQYADKLLQWHEDYINSGAADPKAQKTGSIEFLSPDRKQTIFRINLYEVGLNFAAIESATANAGQIKRVKFEMFVHRMDLDGQGALGFE
;
A
#
# COMPACT_ATOMS: atom_id res chain seq x y z
N MET A 1 -29.75 -29.51 -10.07
CA MET A 1 -28.60 -29.24 -10.96
C MET A 1 -28.52 -27.74 -11.16
N THR A 2 -27.93 -27.02 -10.21
CA THR A 2 -27.97 -25.55 -10.18
C THR A 2 -26.64 -25.02 -10.67
N ARG A 3 -26.66 -24.32 -11.80
CA ARG A 3 -25.49 -23.71 -12.43
C ARG A 3 -24.85 -22.70 -11.47
N LEU A 4 -23.63 -22.98 -11.04
CA LEU A 4 -22.69 -22.01 -10.47
C LEU A 4 -22.25 -21.06 -11.60
N GLY A 5 -23.10 -20.06 -11.89
CA GLY A 5 -22.82 -19.01 -12.86
C GLY A 5 -22.09 -17.85 -12.20
N ASN A 6 -20.90 -17.53 -12.73
CA ASN A 6 -20.08 -16.34 -12.51
C ASN A 6 -19.70 -16.01 -11.05
N LYS A 7 -18.41 -16.19 -10.74
CA LYS A 7 -17.75 -15.59 -9.56
C LYS A 7 -17.87 -14.06 -9.64
N SER A 8 -18.94 -13.50 -9.06
CA SER A 8 -18.96 -12.10 -8.64
C SER A 8 -17.96 -11.95 -7.50
N ILE A 9 -17.11 -10.93 -7.58
CA ILE A 9 -16.21 -10.56 -6.49
C ILE A 9 -17.10 -10.21 -5.29
N THR A 10 -17.05 -11.04 -4.24
CA THR A 10 -17.79 -10.84 -3.00
C THR A 10 -17.40 -9.48 -2.42
N ALA A 11 -18.38 -8.58 -2.25
CA ALA A 11 -18.22 -7.43 -1.39
C ALA A 11 -17.67 -7.91 -0.03
N GLY A 12 -16.56 -7.35 0.43
CA GLY A 12 -15.99 -7.77 1.71
C GLY A 12 -16.98 -7.51 2.85
N HIS A 13 -16.92 -8.35 3.88
CA HIS A 13 -17.69 -8.19 5.12
C HIS A 13 -17.20 -7.02 5.99
N PHE A 14 -16.45 -6.10 5.39
CA PHE A 14 -15.67 -5.08 6.08
C PHE A 14 -15.83 -3.73 5.40
N GLU A 15 -16.26 -2.76 6.19
CA GLU A 15 -16.45 -1.39 5.75
C GLU A 15 -15.52 -0.47 6.54
N LEU A 16 -14.78 0.39 5.86
CA LEU A 16 -13.96 1.43 6.46
C LEU A 16 -14.65 2.78 6.37
N LEU A 17 -14.71 3.50 7.49
CA LEU A 17 -15.13 4.88 7.58
C LEU A 17 -14.01 5.72 8.21
N ILE A 18 -13.70 6.86 7.63
CA ILE A 18 -12.70 7.81 8.13
C ILE A 18 -13.39 9.14 8.43
N ASP A 19 -13.04 9.76 9.56
CA ASP A 19 -13.49 11.08 10.03
C ASP A 19 -15.00 11.35 9.99
N GLY A 20 -15.81 10.29 10.21
CA GLY A 20 -17.26 10.40 10.20
C GLY A 20 -17.86 10.62 8.81
N HIS A 21 -17.08 10.49 7.74
CA HIS A 21 -17.60 10.42 6.38
C HIS A 21 -18.43 9.15 6.17
N LYS A 22 -19.21 9.11 5.07
CA LYS A 22 -19.82 7.86 4.57
C LYS A 22 -18.72 6.85 4.27
N THR A 23 -19.11 5.61 3.97
CA THR A 23 -18.23 4.51 3.55
C THR A 23 -17.04 4.97 2.71
N THR A 24 -15.85 5.00 3.32
CA THR A 24 -14.61 5.43 2.68
C THR A 24 -14.04 4.33 1.80
N ALA A 25 -14.12 3.07 2.22
CA ALA A 25 -13.72 1.94 1.39
C ALA A 25 -14.38 0.64 1.85
N PHE A 26 -14.60 -0.27 0.91
CA PHE A 26 -14.84 -1.68 1.24
C PHE A 26 -13.50 -2.41 1.24
N LEU A 27 -13.25 -3.18 2.30
CA LEU A 27 -11.98 -3.88 2.47
C LEU A 27 -12.12 -5.32 1.97
N LYS A 28 -11.13 -5.78 1.20
CA LYS A 28 -10.97 -7.18 0.84
C LYS A 28 -10.45 -7.99 2.03
N GLN A 29 -9.54 -7.42 2.81
CA GLN A 29 -8.92 -8.07 3.95
C GLN A 29 -8.58 -7.03 5.03
N ILE A 30 -8.74 -7.44 6.29
CA ILE A 30 -8.31 -6.67 7.46
C ILE A 30 -7.63 -7.55 8.49
N GLU A 31 -6.53 -7.08 9.05
CA GLU A 31 -5.79 -7.71 10.15
C GLU A 31 -5.35 -6.67 11.17
N GLY A 32 -5.09 -7.11 12.41
CA GLY A 32 -4.55 -6.26 13.48
C GLY A 32 -5.56 -5.32 14.11
N GLY A 33 -5.07 -4.25 14.73
CA GLY A 33 -5.88 -3.26 15.45
C GLY A 33 -6.15 -3.59 16.92
N TRP A 34 -5.57 -4.67 17.45
CA TRP A 34 -5.89 -5.12 18.81
C TRP A 34 -4.87 -4.58 19.83
N SER A 35 -5.39 -4.19 21.00
CA SER A 35 -4.56 -3.79 22.14
C SER A 35 -3.92 -5.01 22.79
N ARG A 36 -2.62 -4.93 23.07
CA ARG A 36 -1.81 -5.95 23.74
C ARG A 36 -1.08 -5.32 24.92
N ALA A 37 -1.34 -5.84 26.12
CA ALA A 37 -0.68 -5.40 27.34
C ALA A 37 0.73 -6.00 27.46
N ASN A 38 1.71 -5.17 27.80
CA ASN A 38 3.04 -5.60 28.19
C ASN A 38 3.06 -5.93 29.69
N VAL A 39 3.62 -7.08 30.03
CA VAL A 39 3.71 -7.57 31.41
C VAL A 39 5.12 -7.30 31.95
N VAL A 40 5.20 -6.60 33.07
CA VAL A 40 6.43 -6.41 33.84
C VAL A 40 6.40 -7.28 35.08
N ASP A 41 7.59 -7.60 35.57
CA ASP A 41 7.80 -8.49 36.68
C ASP A 41 8.67 -7.80 37.74
N ASP A 42 8.05 -7.36 38.83
CA ASP A 42 8.69 -6.54 39.85
C ASP A 42 9.08 -7.39 41.07
N ALA A 43 10.34 -7.23 41.50
CA ALA A 43 10.82 -7.82 42.75
C ALA A 43 10.33 -6.98 43.93
N VAL A 44 9.70 -7.63 44.92
CA VAL A 44 9.17 -6.95 46.10
C VAL A 44 9.96 -7.38 47.33
N GLY A 45 10.88 -6.52 47.77
CA GLY A 45 11.66 -6.73 48.99
C GLY A 45 12.70 -7.84 48.88
N ALA A 46 13.05 -8.46 50.01
CA ALA A 46 14.05 -9.53 50.10
C ALA A 46 13.49 -10.93 49.82
N ASP A 47 12.19 -11.05 49.55
CA ASP A 47 11.53 -12.32 49.24
C ASP A 47 11.76 -12.70 47.76
N GLN A 48 11.78 -13.99 47.46
CA GLN A 48 11.91 -14.50 46.08
C GLN A 48 10.62 -14.36 45.26
N ASN A 49 9.53 -13.96 45.92
CA ASN A 49 8.24 -13.74 45.30
C ASN A 49 8.23 -12.47 44.43
N ARG A 50 7.76 -12.65 43.21
CA ARG A 50 7.77 -11.65 42.13
C ARG A 50 6.34 -11.31 41.71
N ILE A 51 6.01 -10.02 41.64
CA ILE A 51 4.67 -9.57 41.26
C ILE A 51 4.65 -9.24 39.77
N LYS A 52 3.73 -9.89 39.03
CA LYS A 52 3.47 -9.56 37.63
C LYS A 52 2.37 -8.52 37.52
N GLN A 53 2.64 -7.44 36.79
CA GLN A 53 1.64 -6.41 36.52
C GLN A 53 1.70 -5.91 35.08
N ILE A 54 0.59 -5.34 34.62
CA ILE A 54 0.50 -4.70 33.30
C ILE A 54 1.15 -3.32 33.39
N ALA A 55 2.11 -3.04 32.51
CA ALA A 55 2.75 -1.74 32.37
C ALA A 55 2.11 -0.93 31.23
N THR A 56 2.67 -1.04 30.03
CA THR A 56 2.22 -0.32 28.83
C THR A 56 1.29 -1.19 27.99
N VAL A 57 0.52 -0.55 27.12
CA VAL A 57 -0.33 -1.22 26.14
C VAL A 57 0.09 -0.78 24.75
N ASP A 58 0.43 -1.74 23.91
CA ASP A 58 0.69 -1.53 22.49
C ASP A 58 -0.56 -1.88 21.68
N ILE A 59 -0.75 -1.23 20.53
CA ILE A 59 -1.79 -1.61 19.58
C ILE A 59 -1.11 -2.21 18.36
N ASP A 60 -1.47 -3.44 18.01
CA ASP A 60 -1.03 -4.07 16.76
C ASP A 60 -1.57 -3.24 15.58
N THR A 61 -0.71 -2.94 14.61
CA THR A 61 -1.06 -2.08 13.47
C THR A 61 -2.21 -2.67 12.66
N PHE A 62 -3.18 -1.85 12.25
CA PHE A 62 -4.19 -2.29 11.29
C PHE A 62 -3.55 -2.48 9.93
N SER A 63 -3.87 -3.58 9.26
CA SER A 63 -3.46 -3.89 7.89
C SER A 63 -4.71 -4.03 7.03
N LEU A 64 -4.93 -3.05 6.15
CA LEU A 64 -6.14 -2.87 5.35
C LEU A 64 -5.81 -3.15 3.87
N GLU A 65 -6.52 -4.08 3.22
CA GLU A 65 -6.43 -4.31 1.78
C GLU A 65 -7.70 -3.83 1.09
N PHE A 66 -7.59 -2.90 0.13
CA PHE A 66 -8.73 -2.26 -0.51
C PHE A 66 -8.49 -2.01 -2.00
N GLY A 67 -9.57 -1.99 -2.77
CA GLY A 67 -9.56 -1.53 -4.16
C GLY A 67 -9.73 -0.01 -4.23
N LEU A 68 -9.42 0.60 -5.38
CA LEU A 68 -9.39 2.06 -5.50
C LEU A 68 -10.77 2.71 -5.62
N ALA A 69 -11.81 1.97 -5.97
CA ALA A 69 -13.14 2.56 -6.12
C ALA A 69 -13.72 2.93 -4.76
N GLY A 70 -14.08 4.21 -4.61
CA GLY A 70 -14.60 4.77 -3.37
C GLY A 70 -13.52 5.24 -2.40
N ALA A 71 -12.28 4.77 -2.54
CA ALA A 71 -11.18 5.01 -1.60
C ALA A 71 -10.51 6.39 -1.73
N ASN A 72 -11.21 7.41 -2.24
CA ASN A 72 -10.65 8.73 -2.53
C ASN A 72 -10.05 9.38 -1.27
N ASP A 73 -10.77 9.38 -0.14
CA ASP A 73 -10.28 9.98 1.10
C ASP A 73 -9.03 9.25 1.64
N LEU A 74 -8.99 7.91 1.49
CA LEU A 74 -7.82 7.11 1.88
C LEU A 74 -6.61 7.39 0.97
N LEU A 75 -6.84 7.56 -0.34
CA LEU A 75 -5.78 7.94 -1.29
C LEU A 75 -5.28 9.37 -1.04
N GLN A 76 -6.16 10.31 -0.68
CA GLN A 76 -5.77 11.65 -0.24
C GLN A 76 -4.94 11.60 1.05
N TRP A 77 -5.30 10.74 2.01
CA TRP A 77 -4.52 10.56 3.22
C TRP A 77 -3.13 9.96 2.93
N ILE A 78 -3.04 8.97 2.04
CA ILE A 78 -1.77 8.42 1.54
C ILE A 78 -0.92 9.52 0.88
N LYS A 79 -1.51 10.33 -0.02
CA LYS A 79 -0.84 11.47 -0.68
C LYS A 79 -0.31 12.48 0.35
N GLY A 80 -1.11 12.82 1.35
CA GLY A 80 -0.71 13.71 2.45
C GLY A 80 0.48 13.14 3.23
N SER A 81 0.44 11.85 3.54
CA SER A 81 1.54 11.14 4.21
C SER A 81 2.84 11.23 3.41
N TRP A 82 2.81 10.87 2.12
CA TRP A 82 4.02 10.87 1.27
C TRP A 82 4.63 12.26 1.07
N SER A 83 3.79 13.30 1.06
CA SER A 83 4.21 14.70 0.95
C SER A 83 4.61 15.35 2.29
N ARG A 84 4.74 14.54 3.36
CA ARG A 84 5.08 14.99 4.73
C ARG A 84 4.05 15.94 5.35
N LYS A 85 2.84 15.97 4.80
CA LYS A 85 1.67 16.67 5.36
C LYS A 85 0.88 15.68 6.22
N TYR A 86 1.54 15.16 7.25
CA TYR A 86 0.97 14.12 8.09
C TYR A 86 -0.30 14.63 8.77
N SER A 87 -1.37 13.85 8.66
CA SER A 87 -2.63 14.08 9.38
C SER A 87 -2.96 12.86 10.19
N ARG A 88 -3.31 13.06 11.47
CA ARG A 88 -3.93 12.04 12.29
C ARG A 88 -5.41 11.93 11.92
N ARG A 89 -5.92 10.71 11.82
CA ARG A 89 -7.29 10.45 11.37
C ARG A 89 -7.99 9.50 12.33
N ASN A 90 -9.29 9.74 12.52
CA ASN A 90 -10.15 8.87 13.30
C ASN A 90 -10.97 8.01 12.35
N GLY A 91 -11.44 6.87 12.82
CA GLY A 91 -12.28 6.04 11.97
C GLY A 91 -12.75 4.77 12.61
N GLN A 92 -13.36 3.95 11.77
CA GLN A 92 -14.07 2.76 12.18
C GLN A 92 -13.95 1.70 11.09
N ILE A 93 -13.77 0.46 11.51
CA ILE A 93 -14.07 -0.71 10.70
C ILE A 93 -15.34 -1.39 11.20
N THR A 94 -16.31 -1.55 10.32
CA THR A 94 -17.52 -2.35 10.58
C THR A 94 -17.28 -3.77 10.12
N HIS A 95 -17.51 -4.74 11.00
CA HIS A 95 -17.43 -6.17 10.71
C HIS A 95 -18.85 -6.74 10.57
N ALA A 96 -19.14 -7.36 9.44
CA ALA A 96 -20.40 -8.03 9.16
C ALA A 96 -20.33 -9.55 9.32
N ASP A 97 -21.48 -10.17 9.56
CA ASP A 97 -21.64 -11.62 9.56
C ASP A 97 -21.76 -12.20 8.14
N PHE A 98 -22.02 -13.51 8.05
CA PHE A 98 -22.18 -14.24 6.79
C PHE A 98 -23.31 -13.68 5.91
N ASP A 99 -24.37 -13.16 6.52
CA ASP A 99 -25.54 -12.59 5.83
C ASP A 99 -25.38 -11.08 5.54
N LEU A 100 -24.19 -10.54 5.81
CA LEU A 100 -23.77 -9.13 5.69
C LEU A 100 -24.33 -8.20 6.76
N TYR A 101 -24.98 -8.68 7.82
CA TYR A 101 -25.44 -7.80 8.89
C TYR A 101 -24.27 -7.36 9.76
N SER A 102 -24.19 -6.06 10.05
CA SER A 102 -23.12 -5.51 10.90
C SER A 102 -23.20 -6.06 12.32
N THR A 103 -22.09 -6.57 12.86
CA THR A 103 -22.02 -7.22 14.17
C THR A 103 -21.10 -6.51 15.16
N TYR A 104 -19.97 -5.97 14.69
CA TYR A 104 -19.01 -5.25 15.52
C TYR A 104 -18.50 -4.01 14.80
N GLN A 105 -18.16 -2.99 15.59
CA GLN A 105 -17.43 -1.82 15.14
C GLN A 105 -16.10 -1.77 15.88
N HIS A 106 -15.02 -1.67 15.12
CA HIS A 106 -13.68 -1.46 15.63
C HIS A 106 -13.26 -0.03 15.31
N GLU A 107 -13.40 0.85 16.31
CA GLU A 107 -13.03 2.26 16.20
C GLU A 107 -11.55 2.45 16.48
N PHE A 108 -10.92 3.32 15.72
CA PHE A 108 -9.54 3.73 15.89
C PHE A 108 -9.44 5.25 15.97
N PHE A 109 -8.47 5.73 16.73
CA PHE A 109 -8.30 7.16 16.99
C PHE A 109 -6.85 7.60 16.79
N GLU A 110 -6.72 8.83 16.28
CA GLU A 110 -5.46 9.52 16.06
C GLU A 110 -4.46 8.69 15.24
N ALA A 111 -4.96 7.97 14.24
CA ALA A 111 -4.14 7.05 13.47
C ALA A 111 -3.25 7.76 12.46
N LEU A 112 -2.08 7.19 12.20
CA LEU A 112 -1.15 7.57 11.14
C LEU A 112 -0.98 6.42 10.14
N ILE A 113 -0.82 6.73 8.86
CA ILE A 113 -0.37 5.74 7.86
C ILE A 113 1.10 5.42 8.13
N VAL A 114 1.41 4.14 8.29
CA VAL A 114 2.78 3.65 8.51
C VAL A 114 3.34 2.86 7.33
N GLU A 115 2.48 2.25 6.50
CA GLU A 115 2.91 1.59 5.26
C GLU A 115 1.87 1.73 4.15
N THR A 116 2.33 1.85 2.91
CA THR A 116 1.50 1.72 1.71
C THR A 116 2.22 0.80 0.72
N THR A 117 1.59 -0.33 0.40
CA THR A 117 2.13 -1.37 -0.49
C THR A 117 1.28 -1.46 -1.75
N PHE A 118 1.94 -1.30 -2.89
CA PHE A 118 1.35 -1.57 -4.19
C PHE A 118 1.67 -3.01 -4.61
N PRO A 119 0.72 -3.72 -5.25
CA PRO A 119 0.92 -5.09 -5.65
C PRO A 119 1.93 -5.15 -6.81
N THR A 120 2.43 -6.36 -7.10
CA THR A 120 3.17 -6.61 -8.33
C THR A 120 2.32 -6.20 -9.54
N LEU A 121 2.90 -5.39 -10.42
CA LEU A 121 2.31 -5.00 -11.69
C LEU A 121 2.86 -5.94 -12.76
N ASP A 122 2.00 -6.69 -13.43
CA ASP A 122 2.42 -7.74 -14.36
C ASP A 122 1.44 -7.78 -15.53
N GLY A 123 1.95 -7.66 -16.75
CA GLY A 123 1.15 -7.72 -17.98
C GLY A 123 0.30 -8.99 -18.12
N ALA A 124 0.63 -10.06 -17.40
CA ALA A 124 -0.14 -11.31 -17.35
C ALA A 124 -1.22 -11.35 -16.26
N ALA A 125 -1.30 -10.35 -15.37
CA ALA A 125 -2.27 -10.31 -14.28
C ALA A 125 -3.72 -10.20 -14.77
N LYS A 126 -4.60 -10.98 -14.16
CA LYS A 126 -6.03 -11.07 -14.53
C LYS A 126 -6.98 -10.59 -13.44
N ASP A 127 -6.53 -10.59 -12.19
CA ASP A 127 -7.33 -10.20 -11.04
C ASP A 127 -7.31 -8.67 -10.85
N GLY A 128 -8.30 -8.16 -10.10
CA GLY A 128 -8.36 -6.75 -9.73
C GLY A 128 -7.18 -6.33 -8.87
N GLY A 129 -6.76 -5.08 -9.02
CA GLY A 129 -5.69 -4.50 -8.19
C GLY A 129 -6.20 -4.14 -6.80
N TYR A 130 -5.37 -4.40 -5.78
CA TYR A 130 -5.62 -4.00 -4.39
C TYR A 130 -4.37 -3.34 -3.82
N VAL A 131 -4.57 -2.25 -3.07
CA VAL A 131 -3.51 -1.61 -2.29
C VAL A 131 -3.62 -2.11 -0.85
N LYS A 132 -2.48 -2.40 -0.25
CA LYS A 132 -2.40 -2.69 1.19
C LYS A 132 -1.89 -1.44 1.90
N CYS A 133 -2.66 -0.93 2.85
CA CYS A 133 -2.28 0.20 3.70
C CYS A 133 -2.26 -0.24 5.15
N LYS A 134 -1.19 0.09 5.87
CA LYS A 134 -1.13 -0.09 7.32
C LYS A 134 -1.30 1.24 8.03
N ILE A 135 -2.15 1.24 9.06
CA ILE A 135 -2.36 2.40 9.93
C ILE A 135 -2.09 2.05 11.38
N GLN A 136 -1.37 2.93 12.08
CA GLN A 136 -1.09 2.80 13.50
C GLN A 136 -1.95 3.82 14.26
N PRO A 137 -2.87 3.37 15.13
CA PRO A 137 -3.63 4.26 16.02
C PRO A 137 -2.93 4.47 17.37
N GLU A 138 -3.36 5.52 18.08
CA GLU A 138 -3.01 5.75 19.49
C GLU A 138 -4.02 5.09 20.45
N ARG A 139 -5.26 4.89 19.99
CA ARG A 139 -6.33 4.26 20.77
C ARG A 139 -7.28 3.48 19.88
N VAL A 140 -7.84 2.40 20.42
CA VAL A 140 -8.90 1.60 19.78
C VAL A 140 -10.05 1.33 20.75
N VAL A 141 -11.25 1.15 20.20
CA VAL A 141 -12.46 0.74 20.94
C VAL A 141 -13.24 -0.26 20.12
N THR A 142 -13.64 -1.37 20.73
CA THR A 142 -14.51 -2.35 20.08
C THR A 142 -15.93 -2.24 20.65
N LYS A 143 -16.92 -2.11 19.78
CA LYS A 143 -18.35 -2.05 20.13
C LYS A 143 -19.09 -3.20 19.47
N LYS A 144 -19.92 -3.89 20.25
CA LYS A 144 -20.88 -4.86 19.73
C LYS A 144 -22.11 -4.13 19.24
N LEU A 145 -22.58 -4.46 18.04
CA LEU A 145 -23.79 -3.91 17.46
C LEU A 145 -25.02 -4.76 17.81
N PRO A 146 -26.21 -4.14 17.91
CA PRO A 146 -27.44 -4.88 18.16
C PRO A 146 -27.80 -5.78 16.97
N PRO A 147 -28.53 -6.90 17.19
CA PRO A 147 -29.08 -7.70 16.11
C PRO A 147 -29.94 -6.87 15.15
N GLY A 148 -29.87 -7.16 13.85
CA GLY A 148 -30.61 -6.41 12.82
C GLY A 148 -29.99 -5.06 12.45
N SER A 149 -28.74 -4.80 12.84
CA SER A 149 -27.98 -3.63 12.37
C SER A 149 -27.80 -3.64 10.85
N PRO A 150 -27.60 -2.48 10.19
CA PRO A 150 -27.56 -2.38 8.73
C PRO A 150 -26.59 -3.35 8.06
N ARG A 151 -26.91 -3.74 6.82
CA ARG A 151 -26.04 -4.63 6.04
C ARG A 151 -24.85 -3.87 5.46
N VAL A 152 -23.67 -4.48 5.52
CA VAL A 152 -22.48 -4.02 4.80
C VAL A 152 -22.59 -4.50 3.35
N GLU A 153 -23.20 -3.67 2.50
CA GLU A 153 -23.35 -3.98 1.08
C GLU A 153 -22.32 -3.18 0.27
N GLY A 154 -21.35 -3.90 -0.31
CA GLY A 154 -20.35 -3.32 -1.19
C GLY A 154 -20.98 -2.63 -2.40
N ILE A 155 -20.47 -1.45 -2.76
CA ILE A 155 -20.80 -0.84 -4.03
C ILE A 155 -20.13 -1.66 -5.15
N VAL A 156 -20.89 -2.55 -5.79
CA VAL A 156 -20.49 -3.20 -7.05
C VAL A 156 -20.58 -2.16 -8.16
N SER A 157 -19.62 -1.22 -8.20
CA SER A 157 -19.53 -0.24 -9.28
C SER A 157 -18.65 -0.76 -10.41
N PRO A 158 -18.94 -0.44 -11.68
CA PRO A 158 -18.01 -0.63 -12.78
C PRO A 158 -16.63 -0.02 -12.51
N LYS A 159 -16.56 1.04 -11.69
CA LYS A 159 -15.33 1.69 -11.26
C LYS A 159 -14.38 0.76 -10.50
N GLN A 160 -14.90 -0.20 -9.74
CA GLN A 160 -14.11 -1.19 -9.01
C GLN A 160 -13.40 -2.17 -9.94
N LYS A 161 -13.95 -2.40 -11.14
CA LYS A 161 -13.32 -3.20 -12.21
C LYS A 161 -12.34 -2.39 -13.08
N MET A 162 -12.17 -1.09 -12.84
CA MET A 162 -11.32 -0.27 -13.70
C MET A 162 -9.83 -0.54 -13.50
N TRP A 163 -9.41 -1.01 -12.33
CA TRP A 163 -7.98 -1.23 -12.07
C TRP A 163 -7.59 -2.70 -12.06
N THR A 164 -6.70 -3.07 -12.98
CA THR A 164 -5.98 -4.35 -12.97
C THR A 164 -4.47 -4.10 -12.93
N PRO A 165 -3.68 -4.92 -12.22
CA PRO A 165 -2.22 -4.77 -12.18
C PRO A 165 -1.52 -4.98 -13.54
N SER A 166 -2.24 -5.47 -14.55
CA SER A 166 -1.74 -5.63 -15.92
C SER A 166 -1.84 -4.38 -16.79
N ALA A 167 -2.69 -3.43 -16.41
CA ALA A 167 -2.91 -2.18 -17.12
C ALA A 167 -2.06 -1.07 -16.49
N PHE A 168 -0.76 -1.08 -16.74
CA PHE A 168 0.15 -0.04 -16.27
C PHE A 168 1.10 0.42 -17.38
N ARG A 169 1.72 1.57 -17.17
CA ARG A 169 2.84 2.09 -17.96
C ARG A 169 3.92 2.60 -17.01
N PHE A 170 5.15 2.21 -17.27
CA PHE A 170 6.32 2.72 -16.55
C PHE A 170 7.12 3.63 -17.46
N ASN A 171 7.49 4.81 -16.98
CA ASN A 171 8.23 5.80 -17.77
C ASN A 171 9.40 6.33 -16.94
N ILE A 172 10.54 6.54 -17.61
CA ILE A 172 11.71 7.22 -17.07
C ILE A 172 12.19 8.21 -18.13
N ASP A 173 12.42 9.45 -17.74
CA ASP A 173 12.69 10.54 -18.66
C ASP A 173 14.04 10.32 -19.39
N GLY A 174 13.97 10.36 -20.72
CA GLY A 174 15.10 10.04 -21.61
C GLY A 174 15.31 8.54 -21.86
N ILE A 175 14.45 7.65 -21.37
CA ILE A 175 14.48 6.20 -21.65
C ILE A 175 13.08 5.75 -22.11
N ASP A 176 12.72 6.16 -23.33
CA ASP A 176 11.36 5.99 -23.88
C ASP A 176 10.86 4.55 -23.94
N ASP A 177 11.77 3.58 -23.95
CA ASP A 177 11.46 2.15 -24.04
C ASP A 177 10.99 1.56 -22.72
N MET A 178 11.10 2.29 -21.59
CA MET A 178 10.57 1.86 -20.29
C MET A 178 9.06 1.61 -20.31
N LYS A 179 8.34 2.18 -21.29
CA LYS A 179 6.92 1.86 -21.52
C LYS A 179 6.66 0.38 -21.85
N TYR A 180 7.68 -0.38 -22.23
CA TYR A 180 7.62 -1.82 -22.52
C TYR A 180 8.00 -2.71 -21.33
N VAL A 181 8.21 -2.13 -20.15
CA VAL A 181 8.33 -2.91 -18.91
C VAL A 181 7.09 -3.79 -18.75
N ASN A 182 7.32 -5.09 -18.66
CA ASN A 182 6.23 -6.08 -18.60
C ASN A 182 5.88 -6.45 -17.16
N LYS A 183 6.79 -6.19 -16.22
CA LYS A 183 6.60 -6.48 -14.79
C LYS A 183 7.35 -5.48 -13.92
N LEU A 184 6.70 -5.02 -12.86
CA LEU A 184 7.29 -4.36 -11.69
C LEU A 184 6.92 -5.17 -10.45
N ASP A 185 7.89 -5.47 -9.61
CA ASP A 185 7.66 -6.18 -8.36
C ASP A 185 6.87 -5.29 -7.37
N SER A 186 6.19 -5.92 -6.41
CA SER A 186 5.52 -5.20 -5.33
C SER A 186 6.50 -4.32 -4.57
N PHE A 187 6.08 -3.12 -4.21
CA PHE A 187 6.90 -2.14 -3.52
C PHE A 187 6.10 -1.49 -2.38
N THR A 188 6.81 -1.13 -1.30
CA THR A 188 6.21 -0.60 -0.07
C THR A 188 6.90 0.69 0.34
N ILE A 189 6.11 1.76 0.51
CA ILE A 189 6.54 3.00 1.12
C ILE A 189 6.27 2.89 2.62
N THR A 190 7.28 3.18 3.44
CA THR A 190 7.19 3.07 4.91
C THR A 190 7.37 4.43 5.56
N GLN A 191 6.45 4.78 6.45
CA GLN A 191 6.55 5.92 7.35
C GLN A 191 6.97 5.41 8.74
N GLY A 192 8.14 5.85 9.20
CA GLY A 192 8.58 5.60 10.56
C GLY A 192 7.71 6.34 11.57
N ILE A 193 7.55 5.77 12.75
CA ILE A 193 6.89 6.42 13.89
C ILE A 193 7.71 6.27 15.15
N LYS A 194 7.61 7.24 16.05
CA LYS A 194 8.16 7.17 17.40
C LYS A 194 7.01 7.15 18.40
N LYS A 195 7.03 6.17 19.31
CA LYS A 195 6.08 6.06 20.42
C LYS A 195 6.57 6.93 21.59
N LEU A 196 5.72 7.81 22.10
CA LEU A 196 5.97 8.68 23.23
C LEU A 196 4.99 8.31 24.36
N TYR A 197 5.51 7.76 25.44
CA TYR A 197 4.74 7.53 26.66
C TYR A 197 4.82 8.79 27.52
N THR A 198 3.67 9.43 27.75
CA THR A 198 3.58 10.69 28.51
C THR A 198 2.76 10.50 29.80
N GLY A 199 3.30 11.00 30.91
CA GLY A 199 2.63 10.95 32.22
C GLY A 199 2.30 9.53 32.69
N ALA A 200 1.10 9.36 33.29
CA ALA A 200 0.61 8.07 33.78
C ALA A 200 -0.19 7.26 32.74
N GLY A 201 -0.23 7.73 31.48
CA GLY A 201 -0.96 7.05 30.40
C GLY A 201 -0.31 5.72 30.01
N ARG A 202 -1.13 4.70 29.76
CA ARG A 202 -0.65 3.37 29.32
C ARG A 202 -0.54 3.22 27.79
N PHE A 203 -1.22 4.08 27.04
CA PHE A 203 -1.17 4.14 25.58
C PHE A 203 -0.19 5.23 25.13
N PRO A 204 0.69 4.96 24.14
CA PRO A 204 1.61 5.97 23.64
C PRO A 204 0.93 6.93 22.67
N GLN A 205 1.37 8.18 22.68
CA GLN A 205 1.21 9.07 21.53
C GLN A 205 2.21 8.66 20.44
N ILE A 206 1.86 8.80 19.18
CA ILE A 206 2.74 8.45 18.05
C ILE A 206 3.10 9.70 17.27
N GLU A 207 4.39 9.87 16.96
CA GLU A 207 4.88 10.95 16.11
C GLU A 207 5.50 10.40 14.83
N PRO A 208 5.16 10.94 13.64
CA PRO A 208 5.76 10.52 12.40
C PRO A 208 7.24 10.97 12.35
N THR A 209 8.10 10.09 11.85
CA THR A 209 9.53 10.35 11.65
C THR A 209 9.88 10.40 10.15
N ASN A 210 10.76 9.52 9.69
CA ASN A 210 11.24 9.50 8.31
C ASN A 210 10.34 8.65 7.40
N ILE A 211 10.19 9.11 6.15
CA ILE A 211 9.62 8.30 5.06
C ILE A 211 10.76 7.58 4.36
N LYS A 212 10.55 6.31 4.05
CA LYS A 212 11.42 5.50 3.19
C LYS A 212 10.66 5.14 1.92
N PHE A 213 11.18 5.61 0.79
CA PHE A 213 10.75 5.15 -0.53
C PHE A 213 11.60 3.93 -0.92
N PRO A 214 10.98 2.86 -1.45
CA PRO A 214 11.67 1.62 -1.77
C PRO A 214 12.43 1.74 -3.10
N ASN A 215 13.34 0.80 -3.34
CA ASN A 215 13.81 0.53 -4.69
C ASN A 215 12.66 -0.07 -5.52
N LEU A 216 12.66 0.22 -6.81
CA LEU A 216 11.76 -0.38 -7.79
C LEU A 216 12.52 -1.42 -8.61
N THR A 217 11.99 -2.64 -8.65
CA THR A 217 12.56 -3.76 -9.40
C THR A 217 11.57 -4.20 -10.47
N GLY A 218 12.05 -4.50 -11.66
CA GLY A 218 11.19 -4.93 -12.74
C GLY A 218 11.93 -5.65 -13.86
N THR A 219 11.17 -5.98 -14.90
CA THR A 219 11.71 -6.62 -16.10
C THR A 219 11.16 -6.00 -17.39
N ILE A 220 12.03 -5.91 -18.39
CA ILE A 220 11.72 -5.47 -19.75
C ILE A 220 12.19 -6.55 -20.73
N SER A 221 11.52 -6.68 -21.88
CA SER A 221 12.02 -7.56 -22.96
C SER A 221 13.38 -7.07 -23.44
N LEU A 222 14.31 -7.98 -23.68
CA LEU A 222 15.66 -7.64 -24.17
C LEU A 222 15.60 -6.84 -25.48
N GLN A 223 14.60 -7.08 -26.32
CA GLN A 223 14.38 -6.34 -27.58
C GLN A 223 14.19 -4.82 -27.38
N TYR A 224 13.75 -4.39 -26.20
CA TYR A 224 13.50 -2.98 -25.88
C TYR A 224 14.45 -2.44 -24.81
N ALA A 225 15.53 -3.18 -24.49
CA ALA A 225 16.40 -2.86 -23.37
C ALA A 225 17.63 -2.03 -23.73
N ASP A 226 17.85 -1.69 -25.01
CA ASP A 226 19.09 -1.04 -25.48
C ASP A 226 19.39 0.26 -24.72
N LYS A 227 18.41 1.17 -24.59
CA LYS A 227 18.60 2.43 -23.85
C LYS A 227 18.79 2.20 -22.34
N LEU A 228 18.17 1.17 -21.77
CA LEU A 228 18.35 0.82 -20.36
C LEU A 228 19.78 0.29 -20.11
N LEU A 229 20.29 -0.56 -21.01
CA LEU A 229 21.65 -1.08 -20.92
C LEU A 229 22.70 0.00 -21.21
N GLN A 230 22.41 0.93 -22.12
CA GLN A 230 23.24 2.11 -22.32
C GLN A 230 23.27 2.98 -21.07
N TRP A 231 22.11 3.23 -20.45
CA TRP A 231 22.08 3.97 -19.18
C TRP A 231 22.81 3.24 -18.06
N HIS A 232 22.76 1.90 -18.02
CA HIS A 232 23.59 1.10 -17.12
C HIS A 232 25.08 1.34 -17.32
N GLU A 233 25.56 1.26 -18.56
CA GLU A 233 26.96 1.54 -18.87
C GLU A 233 27.36 2.96 -18.47
N ASP A 234 26.58 3.96 -18.87
CA ASP A 234 26.90 5.38 -18.65
C ASP A 234 26.79 5.81 -17.18
N TYR A 235 25.84 5.24 -16.42
CA TYR A 235 25.53 5.66 -15.06
C TYR A 235 26.29 4.85 -14.00
N ILE A 236 26.48 3.55 -14.22
CA ILE A 236 27.09 2.64 -13.23
C ILE A 236 28.56 2.37 -13.55
N ASN A 237 28.89 2.01 -14.79
CA ASN A 237 30.24 1.57 -15.14
C ASN A 237 31.17 2.73 -15.49
N SER A 238 30.67 3.69 -16.25
CA SER A 238 31.42 4.84 -16.76
C SER A 238 31.09 6.16 -16.05
N GLY A 239 30.05 6.16 -15.21
CA GLY A 239 29.53 7.36 -14.57
C GLY A 239 30.37 7.83 -13.38
N ALA A 240 30.47 9.15 -13.21
CA ALA A 240 30.80 9.72 -11.91
C ALA A 240 29.56 9.62 -11.01
N ALA A 241 29.74 9.45 -9.70
CA ALA A 241 28.65 9.48 -8.71
C ALA A 241 28.04 10.89 -8.59
N ASP A 242 27.40 11.37 -9.66
CA ASP A 242 26.80 12.70 -9.78
C ASP A 242 25.28 12.62 -9.59
N PRO A 243 24.72 13.23 -8.52
CA PRO A 243 23.29 13.34 -8.33
C PRO A 243 22.53 13.97 -9.51
N LYS A 244 23.18 14.80 -10.34
CA LYS A 244 22.55 15.42 -11.51
C LYS A 244 22.24 14.44 -12.65
N ALA A 245 22.84 13.26 -12.64
CA ALA A 245 22.56 12.22 -13.63
C ALA A 245 21.29 11.41 -13.29
N GLN A 246 20.69 11.64 -12.12
CA GLN A 246 19.41 11.06 -11.74
C GLN A 246 18.27 11.60 -12.61
N LYS A 247 17.28 10.75 -12.85
CA LYS A 247 16.17 11.02 -13.77
C LYS A 247 14.86 11.22 -13.01
N THR A 248 13.84 11.69 -13.70
CA THR A 248 12.45 11.68 -13.23
C THR A 248 11.67 10.61 -13.99
N GLY A 249 10.49 10.26 -13.51
CA GLY A 249 9.66 9.26 -14.16
C GLY A 249 8.29 9.10 -13.53
N SER A 250 7.58 8.05 -13.92
CA SER A 250 6.25 7.77 -13.39
C SER A 250 5.82 6.32 -13.55
N ILE A 251 4.95 5.88 -12.64
CA ILE A 251 4.10 4.70 -12.80
C ILE A 251 2.67 5.18 -13.05
N GLU A 252 2.15 4.92 -14.24
CA GLU A 252 0.76 5.23 -14.59
C GLU A 252 -0.09 3.95 -14.49
N PHE A 253 -1.20 4.04 -13.77
CA PHE A 253 -2.19 2.97 -13.67
C PHE A 253 -3.32 3.29 -14.62
N LEU A 254 -3.63 2.38 -15.52
CA LEU A 254 -4.49 2.63 -16.66
C LEU A 254 -5.82 1.88 -16.54
N SER A 255 -6.85 2.41 -17.21
CA SER A 255 -8.10 1.69 -17.46
C SER A 255 -7.83 0.37 -18.23
N PRO A 256 -8.76 -0.60 -18.23
CA PRO A 256 -8.53 -1.89 -18.86
C PRO A 256 -8.31 -1.79 -20.38
N ASP A 257 -8.87 -0.76 -21.01
CA ASP A 257 -8.66 -0.42 -22.44
C ASP A 257 -7.37 0.38 -22.69
N ARG A 258 -6.62 0.71 -21.63
CA ARG A 258 -5.37 1.48 -21.61
C ARG A 258 -5.46 2.90 -22.16
N LYS A 259 -6.67 3.45 -22.27
CA LYS A 259 -6.90 4.80 -22.84
C LYS A 259 -6.87 5.91 -21.81
N GLN A 260 -7.24 5.61 -20.57
CA GLN A 260 -7.32 6.60 -19.49
C GLN A 260 -6.34 6.24 -18.39
N THR A 261 -5.65 7.24 -17.88
CA THR A 261 -4.89 7.14 -16.64
C THR A 261 -5.88 7.25 -15.47
N ILE A 262 -5.92 6.23 -14.62
CA ILE A 262 -6.74 6.17 -13.42
C ILE A 262 -6.13 7.05 -12.33
N PHE A 263 -4.83 6.85 -12.07
CA PHE A 263 -3.99 7.63 -11.18
C PHE A 263 -2.52 7.38 -11.54
N ARG A 264 -1.62 8.19 -10.97
CA ARG A 264 -0.19 8.16 -11.27
C ARG A 264 0.63 8.24 -10.00
N ILE A 265 1.78 7.56 -10.00
CA ILE A 265 2.84 7.79 -9.02
C ILE A 265 3.99 8.47 -9.76
N ASN A 266 4.30 9.70 -9.37
CA ASN A 266 5.44 10.45 -9.89
C ASN A 266 6.70 10.03 -9.14
N LEU A 267 7.80 9.85 -9.87
CA LEU A 267 9.09 9.41 -9.35
C LEU A 267 10.09 10.54 -9.56
N TYR A 268 10.84 10.88 -8.52
CA TYR A 268 11.87 11.90 -8.58
C TYR A 268 13.22 11.33 -8.17
N GLU A 269 14.28 11.89 -8.76
CA GLU A 269 15.66 11.58 -8.38
C GLU A 269 15.92 10.06 -8.49
N VAL A 270 15.54 9.48 -9.62
CA VAL A 270 15.63 8.06 -9.91
C VAL A 270 17.01 7.73 -10.44
N GLY A 271 17.71 6.82 -9.76
CA GLY A 271 19.00 6.28 -10.20
C GLY A 271 18.93 4.78 -10.42
N LEU A 272 19.78 4.27 -11.31
CA LEU A 272 19.88 2.85 -11.60
C LEU A 272 20.89 2.18 -10.64
N ASN A 273 20.51 1.04 -10.07
CA ASN A 273 21.39 0.23 -9.21
C ASN A 273 21.89 -1.02 -9.92
N PHE A 274 21.08 -1.54 -10.84
CA PHE A 274 21.33 -2.82 -11.47
C PHE A 274 20.57 -2.91 -12.78
N ALA A 275 21.21 -3.48 -13.81
CA ALA A 275 20.54 -4.01 -14.98
C ALA A 275 21.32 -5.22 -15.50
N ALA A 276 20.65 -6.34 -15.73
CA ALA A 276 21.29 -7.53 -16.30
C ALA A 276 20.32 -8.34 -17.14
N ILE A 277 20.84 -8.96 -18.20
CA ILE A 277 20.11 -9.95 -18.98
C ILE A 277 19.86 -11.17 -18.08
N GLU A 278 18.61 -11.58 -17.93
CA GLU A 278 18.27 -12.76 -17.15
C GLU A 278 18.87 -14.02 -17.78
N SER A 279 19.33 -14.94 -16.94
CA SER A 279 19.84 -16.23 -17.39
C SER A 279 18.77 -16.99 -18.17
N ALA A 280 19.12 -17.49 -19.36
CA ALA A 280 18.22 -18.27 -20.19
C ALA A 280 18.79 -19.67 -20.40
N THR A 281 17.93 -20.69 -20.29
CA THR A 281 18.28 -22.07 -20.63
C THR A 281 18.13 -22.28 -22.14
N ALA A 282 19.07 -23.00 -22.75
CA ALA A 282 18.97 -23.38 -24.16
C ALA A 282 17.63 -24.11 -24.42
N ASN A 283 17.03 -23.86 -25.59
CA ASN A 283 15.75 -24.44 -26.04
C ASN A 283 14.50 -24.06 -25.23
N ALA A 284 14.56 -23.09 -24.31
CA ALA A 284 13.42 -22.72 -23.49
C ALA A 284 12.31 -21.94 -24.24
N GLY A 285 12.53 -21.45 -25.46
CA GLY A 285 11.54 -20.68 -26.23
C GLY A 285 11.03 -19.39 -25.57
N GLN A 286 11.60 -19.00 -24.43
CA GLN A 286 11.16 -17.86 -23.64
C GLN A 286 11.73 -16.55 -24.19
N ILE A 287 10.93 -15.49 -24.09
CA ILE A 287 11.39 -14.12 -24.37
C ILE A 287 12.52 -13.79 -23.39
N LYS A 288 13.69 -13.45 -23.93
CA LYS A 288 14.80 -12.95 -23.10
C LYS A 288 14.43 -11.60 -22.49
N ARG A 289 14.77 -11.41 -21.22
CA ARG A 289 14.45 -10.22 -20.46
C ARG A 289 15.69 -9.61 -19.84
N VAL A 290 15.61 -8.32 -19.54
CA VAL A 290 16.55 -7.61 -18.68
C VAL A 290 15.83 -7.32 -17.38
N LYS A 291 16.41 -7.76 -16.26
CA LYS A 291 16.00 -7.35 -14.91
C LYS A 291 16.70 -6.05 -14.58
N PHE A 292 15.97 -5.10 -14.00
CA PHE A 292 16.52 -3.85 -13.49
C PHE A 292 16.11 -3.58 -12.05
N GLU A 293 16.92 -2.80 -11.35
CA GLU A 293 16.62 -2.24 -10.04
C GLU A 293 17.02 -0.77 -10.00
N MET A 294 16.16 0.07 -9.44
CA MET A 294 16.31 1.53 -9.39
C MET A 294 16.02 2.02 -7.98
N PHE A 295 16.83 2.93 -7.43
CA PHE A 295 16.42 3.68 -6.24
C PHE A 295 15.57 4.88 -6.63
N VAL A 296 14.70 5.31 -5.72
CA VAL A 296 13.86 6.50 -5.87
C VAL A 296 13.93 7.31 -4.58
N HIS A 297 14.31 8.58 -4.66
CA HIS A 297 14.41 9.43 -3.45
C HIS A 297 13.05 9.98 -3.00
N ARG A 298 12.12 10.20 -3.93
CA ARG A 298 10.77 10.67 -3.61
C ARG A 298 9.72 10.11 -4.58
N MET A 299 8.56 9.76 -4.02
CA MET A 299 7.36 9.43 -4.79
C MET A 299 6.20 10.34 -4.38
N ASP A 300 5.42 10.80 -5.35
CA ASP A 300 4.17 11.54 -5.09
C ASP A 300 2.99 10.83 -5.76
N LEU A 301 1.87 10.74 -5.06
CA LEU A 301 0.62 10.21 -5.60
C LEU A 301 -0.16 11.34 -6.27
N ASP A 302 -0.43 11.19 -7.57
CA ASP A 302 -1.21 12.12 -8.39
C ASP A 302 -2.56 11.50 -8.77
N GLY A 303 -3.62 12.21 -8.37
CA GLY A 303 -5.02 11.78 -8.47
C GLY A 303 -5.82 12.45 -9.59
N GLN A 304 -5.19 13.27 -10.46
CA GLN A 304 -5.88 13.99 -11.55
C GLN A 304 -6.47 13.09 -12.65
N GLY A 305 -6.22 11.77 -12.58
CA GLY A 305 -6.77 10.78 -13.50
C GLY A 305 -8.26 10.49 -13.28
N ALA A 306 -8.74 9.38 -13.87
CA ALA A 306 -10.15 8.99 -13.86
C ALA A 306 -10.75 8.73 -12.46
N LEU A 307 -9.92 8.56 -11.42
CA LEU A 307 -10.42 8.50 -10.03
C LEU A 307 -10.80 9.88 -9.47
N GLY A 308 -10.12 10.95 -9.91
CA GLY A 308 -10.41 12.33 -9.54
C GLY A 308 -10.46 12.54 -8.02
N PHE A 309 -9.37 12.26 -7.31
CA PHE A 309 -9.28 12.42 -5.85
C PHE A 309 -8.38 13.58 -5.42
N GLU A 310 -8.14 14.57 -6.30
CA GLU A 310 -7.46 15.81 -5.90
C GLU A 310 -8.28 16.70 -4.97
#